data_AF-A0A661ELP7-F1
#
_entry.id   AF-A0A661ELP7-F1
#
_cell.length_a   1.000
_cell.length_b   1.000
_cell.length_c   1.000
_cell.angle_alpha   90.00
_cell.angle_beta   90.00
_cell.angle_gamma   90.00
#
_symmetry.space_group_name_H-M   'P 1'
#
loop_
_entity.id
_entity.type
_entity.pdbx_description
1 polymer ?
#
loop_
_entity_poly.entity_id
_entity_poly.type
_entity_poly.pdbx_seq_one_letter_code
_entity_poly.pdbx_strand_id
1 'polypeptide(L)'
;MTAGVVVQETLHAIDGVRLATIAAGIKKSGKLDLLLMELATGSSVAAVFTSNRFAAAPVELCKEYLQQTHPRYLLINSGNANCGLGSAGVEAAKSCCAAVANATGTVSAQVLPFSTGVIAEPLPDQKIIDAVPALVKQLHADGWSAGAEAILTTDTVSKGCSRVIELDGKRVTLTGIAKGSGMIRP
;
A
#
# COMPACT_ATOMS: atom_id res chain seq x y z
N MET A 1 -3.11 -24.57 20.79
CA MET A 1 -2.34 -24.86 19.55
C MET A 1 -1.96 -23.54 18.92
N THR A 2 -0.86 -22.94 19.36
CA THR A 2 -0.27 -21.75 18.75
C THR A 2 0.23 -22.14 17.37
N ALA A 3 -0.50 -21.76 16.31
CA ALA A 3 -0.03 -21.90 14.95
C ALA A 3 1.35 -21.23 14.86
N GLY A 4 2.34 -22.01 14.44
CA GLY A 4 3.75 -21.70 14.57
C GLY A 4 4.10 -20.29 14.13
N VAL A 5 4.90 -19.62 14.95
CA VAL A 5 5.62 -18.42 14.56
C VAL A 5 6.50 -18.80 13.38
N VAL A 6 6.05 -18.48 12.17
CA VAL A 6 6.87 -18.60 10.97
C VAL A 6 7.98 -17.57 11.15
N VAL A 7 9.22 -18.04 11.24
CA VAL A 7 10.41 -17.18 11.21
C VAL A 7 10.25 -16.26 10.00
N GLN A 8 10.25 -14.95 10.24
CA GLN A 8 10.19 -13.97 9.16
C GLN A 8 11.45 -14.18 8.32
N GLU A 9 11.32 -14.82 7.15
CA GLU A 9 12.41 -14.91 6.19
C GLU A 9 12.86 -13.48 5.86
N THR A 10 14.17 -13.27 5.76
CA THR A 10 14.72 -11.96 5.41
C THR A 10 14.09 -11.47 4.11
N LEU A 11 13.37 -10.34 4.18
CA LEU A 11 12.78 -9.71 3.01
C LEU A 11 13.86 -8.89 2.29
N HIS A 12 14.29 -9.35 1.11
CA HIS A 12 15.33 -8.68 0.35
C HIS A 12 14.81 -7.39 -0.29
N ALA A 13 15.64 -6.35 -0.31
CA ALA A 13 15.42 -5.18 -1.14
C ALA A 13 15.29 -5.56 -2.62
N ILE A 14 14.53 -4.76 -3.36
CA ILE A 14 14.43 -4.87 -4.82
C ILE A 14 15.01 -3.58 -5.40
N ASP A 15 15.99 -3.71 -6.29
CA ASP A 15 16.56 -2.57 -7.00
C ASP A 15 15.45 -1.79 -7.73
N GLY A 16 15.39 -0.48 -7.47
CA GLY A 16 14.35 0.38 -8.03
C GLY A 16 13.03 0.38 -7.27
N VAL A 17 12.93 -0.26 -6.09
CA VAL A 17 11.78 -0.14 -5.19
C VAL A 17 12.23 0.47 -3.86
N ARG A 18 11.55 1.52 -3.41
CA ARG A 18 11.74 2.12 -2.08
C ARG A 18 10.43 2.11 -1.30
N LEU A 19 10.52 1.96 0.02
CA LEU A 19 9.37 1.92 0.91
C LEU A 19 9.58 2.88 2.09
N ALA A 20 8.49 3.41 2.60
CA ALA A 20 8.45 4.18 3.83
C ALA A 20 7.15 3.88 4.56
N THR A 21 7.19 3.88 5.89
CA THR A 21 6.00 3.67 6.72
C THR A 21 5.95 4.67 7.84
N ILE A 22 4.75 5.08 8.23
CA ILE A 22 4.53 5.97 9.37
C ILE A 22 3.23 5.59 10.09
N ALA A 23 3.16 5.93 11.38
CA ALA A 23 1.91 5.99 12.11
C ALA A 23 1.28 7.37 11.86
N ALA A 24 0.43 7.48 10.84
CA ALA A 24 -0.34 8.67 10.52
C ALA A 24 -1.48 8.91 11.52
N GLY A 25 -1.79 7.94 12.38
CA GLY A 25 -2.79 8.08 13.44
C GLY A 25 -4.21 7.82 12.94
N ILE A 26 -4.35 7.04 11.86
CA ILE A 26 -5.61 6.46 11.39
C ILE A 26 -6.07 5.42 12.42
N LYS A 27 -5.15 4.56 12.88
CA LYS A 27 -5.39 3.61 13.97
C LYS A 27 -5.22 4.29 15.32
N LYS A 28 -6.26 4.19 16.17
CA LYS A 28 -6.20 4.67 17.56
C LYS A 28 -5.08 4.06 18.40
N SER A 29 -4.57 2.88 18.02
CA SER A 29 -3.48 2.19 18.71
C SER A 29 -2.11 2.86 18.56
N GLY A 30 -1.94 3.82 17.63
CA GLY A 30 -0.63 4.45 17.36
C GLY A 30 0.38 3.56 16.61
N LYS A 31 0.00 2.34 16.23
CA LYS A 31 0.78 1.45 15.35
C LYS A 31 0.88 2.02 13.93
N LEU A 32 1.89 1.58 13.18
CA LEU A 32 2.03 1.88 11.75
C LEU A 32 0.72 1.60 11.00
N ASP A 33 0.32 2.56 10.16
CA ASP A 33 -0.97 2.52 9.46
C ASP A 33 -0.94 3.19 8.09
N LEU A 34 0.22 3.68 7.65
CA LEU A 34 0.43 4.24 6.33
C LEU A 34 1.75 3.74 5.75
N LEU A 35 1.69 3.25 4.51
CA LEU A 35 2.80 2.76 3.71
C LEU A 35 2.81 3.52 2.38
N LEU A 36 3.97 4.02 1.98
CA LEU A 36 4.25 4.48 0.63
C LEU A 36 5.31 3.59 0.01
N MET A 37 5.02 3.04 -1.16
CA MET A 37 6.00 2.36 -2.01
C MET A 37 6.26 3.23 -3.23
N GLU A 38 7.53 3.41 -3.59
CA GLU A 38 7.96 4.04 -4.83
C GLU A 38 8.55 3.00 -5.77
N LEU A 39 8.19 3.13 -7.04
CA LEU A 39 8.68 2.34 -8.15
C LEU A 39 9.56 3.22 -9.05
N ALA A 40 10.69 2.68 -9.49
CA ALA A 40 11.57 3.33 -10.44
C ALA A 40 10.84 3.66 -11.75
N THR A 41 11.30 4.72 -12.42
CA THR A 41 10.77 5.07 -13.74
C THR A 41 10.94 3.88 -14.71
N GLY A 42 9.89 3.57 -15.46
CA GLY A 42 9.90 2.44 -16.40
C GLY A 42 9.50 1.09 -15.79
N SER A 43 9.12 1.03 -14.51
CA SER A 43 8.54 -0.18 -13.93
C SER A 43 7.23 -0.58 -14.62
N SER A 44 7.10 -1.88 -14.90
CA SER A 44 5.85 -2.49 -15.36
C SER A 44 4.98 -2.88 -14.17
N VAL A 45 3.70 -2.53 -14.21
CA VAL A 45 2.74 -2.82 -13.14
C VAL A 45 1.58 -3.66 -13.70
N ALA A 46 1.26 -4.74 -13.01
CA ALA A 46 0.06 -5.54 -13.24
C ALA A 46 -0.73 -5.64 -11.94
N ALA A 47 -2.06 -5.59 -12.04
CA ALA A 47 -2.95 -5.64 -10.89
C ALA A 47 -4.21 -6.45 -11.19
N VAL A 48 -4.67 -7.18 -10.18
CA VAL A 48 -5.99 -7.83 -10.15
C VAL A 48 -6.77 -7.26 -8.98
N PHE A 49 -8.08 -7.15 -9.15
CA PHE A 49 -8.97 -6.53 -8.16
C PHE A 49 -10.11 -7.47 -7.81
N THR A 50 -10.74 -7.25 -6.65
CA THR A 50 -11.97 -7.95 -6.29
C THR A 50 -13.04 -7.79 -7.38
N SER A 51 -13.79 -8.88 -7.64
CA SER A 51 -14.97 -8.90 -8.50
C SER A 51 -16.25 -8.46 -7.76
N ASN A 52 -16.14 -8.10 -6.48
CA ASN A 52 -17.28 -7.66 -5.68
C ASN A 52 -17.87 -6.37 -6.26
N ARG A 53 -19.21 -6.35 -6.40
CA ARG A 53 -19.98 -5.19 -6.87
C ARG A 53 -19.90 -4.00 -5.91
N PHE A 54 -19.57 -4.23 -4.65
CA PHE A 54 -19.36 -3.21 -3.62
C PHE A 54 -17.87 -2.91 -3.46
N ALA A 55 -17.20 -2.56 -4.56
CA ALA A 55 -15.80 -2.20 -4.54
C ALA A 55 -15.57 -0.89 -3.76
N ALA A 56 -14.44 -0.81 -3.06
CA ALA A 56 -14.06 0.41 -2.35
C ALA A 56 -13.59 1.48 -3.35
N ALA A 57 -13.72 2.76 -2.98
CA ALA A 57 -13.23 3.88 -3.78
C ALA A 57 -11.77 3.73 -4.28
N PRO A 58 -10.79 3.28 -3.46
CA PRO A 58 -9.43 3.04 -3.96
C PRO A 58 -9.31 1.98 -5.05
N VAL A 59 -10.19 0.98 -5.09
CA VAL A 59 -10.20 -0.06 -6.13
C VAL A 59 -10.63 0.53 -7.47
N GLU A 60 -11.69 1.34 -7.47
CA GLU A 60 -12.18 2.01 -8.67
C GLU A 60 -11.15 3.00 -9.21
N LEU A 61 -10.56 3.80 -8.31
CA LEU A 61 -9.53 4.78 -8.66
C LEU A 61 -8.25 4.13 -9.18
N CYS A 62 -7.82 2.99 -8.61
CA CYS A 62 -6.71 2.21 -9.14
C CYS A 62 -6.94 1.76 -10.59
N LYS A 63 -8.14 1.24 -10.88
CA LYS A 63 -8.49 0.78 -12.24
C LYS A 63 -8.45 1.96 -13.22
N GLU A 64 -8.97 3.11 -12.82
CA GLU A 64 -8.96 4.33 -13.64
C GLU A 64 -7.52 4.79 -13.93
N TYR A 65 -6.69 4.93 -12.89
CA TYR A 65 -5.32 5.45 -13.01
C TYR A 65 -4.39 4.54 -13.81
N LEU A 66 -4.56 3.22 -13.71
CA LEU A 66 -3.82 2.24 -14.51
C LEU A 66 -4.07 2.39 -16.03
N GLN A 67 -5.19 2.97 -16.46
CA GLN A 67 -5.47 3.25 -17.87
C GLN A 67 -4.87 4.59 -18.35
N GLN A 68 -4.44 5.46 -17.44
CA GLN A 68 -3.98 6.81 -17.78
C GLN A 68 -2.46 6.89 -17.90
N THR A 69 -1.71 6.22 -17.01
CA THR A 69 -0.25 6.36 -16.96
C THR A 69 0.41 5.21 -16.20
N HIS A 70 1.73 5.08 -16.35
CA HIS A 70 2.52 4.12 -15.58
C HIS A 70 2.65 4.57 -14.12
N PRO A 71 2.22 3.75 -13.15
CA PRO A 71 2.35 4.08 -11.73
C PRO A 71 3.80 4.28 -11.30
N ARG A 72 3.99 5.23 -10.39
CA ARG A 72 5.26 5.51 -9.69
C ARG A 72 5.17 5.26 -8.20
N TYR A 73 3.97 5.32 -7.64
CA TYR A 73 3.76 5.15 -6.21
C TYR A 73 2.55 4.28 -5.90
N LEU A 74 2.65 3.51 -4.82
CA LEU A 74 1.53 2.82 -4.20
C LEU A 74 1.34 3.43 -2.80
N LEU A 75 0.17 3.98 -2.51
CA LEU A 75 -0.16 4.55 -1.21
C LEU A 75 -1.16 3.64 -0.50
N ILE A 76 -0.75 3.02 0.60
CA ILE A 76 -1.54 2.03 1.32
C ILE A 76 -1.81 2.50 2.73
N ASN A 77 -3.08 2.65 3.10
CA ASN A 77 -3.49 2.90 4.48
C ASN A 77 -4.18 1.69 5.09
N SER A 78 -4.06 1.53 6.40
CA SER A 78 -4.82 0.54 7.16
C SER A 78 -5.55 1.17 8.35
N GLY A 79 -6.61 0.50 8.83
CA GLY A 79 -7.51 1.01 9.86
C GLY A 79 -8.82 1.58 9.31
N ASN A 80 -8.86 1.99 8.04
CA ASN A 80 -10.07 2.44 7.35
C ASN A 80 -10.05 1.92 5.89
N ALA A 81 -11.16 1.35 5.43
CA ALA A 81 -11.27 0.73 4.11
C ALA A 81 -11.64 1.70 2.98
N ASN A 82 -12.06 2.93 3.30
CA ASN A 82 -12.59 3.92 2.35
C ASN A 82 -13.63 3.28 1.39
N CYS A 83 -14.60 2.59 1.96
CA CYS A 83 -15.57 1.77 1.24
C CYS A 83 -16.99 2.16 1.65
N GLY A 84 -17.89 2.28 0.67
CA GLY A 84 -19.31 2.59 0.89
C GLY A 84 -19.64 4.07 1.12
N LEU A 85 -18.76 5.00 0.70
CA LEU A 85 -18.93 6.44 0.89
C LEU A 85 -19.31 7.22 -0.39
N GLY A 86 -19.42 6.54 -1.53
CA GLY A 86 -19.69 7.18 -2.81
C GLY A 86 -18.61 8.20 -3.19
N SER A 87 -19.03 9.36 -3.72
CA SER A 87 -18.13 10.42 -4.20
C SER A 87 -17.20 10.95 -3.11
N ALA A 88 -17.65 11.02 -1.85
CA ALA A 88 -16.81 11.49 -0.75
C ALA A 88 -15.57 10.60 -0.54
N GLY A 89 -15.72 9.28 -0.69
CA GLY A 89 -14.59 8.35 -0.59
C GLY A 89 -13.63 8.46 -1.77
N VAL A 90 -14.16 8.71 -2.97
CA VAL A 90 -13.36 8.92 -4.19
C VAL A 90 -12.55 10.21 -4.08
N GLU A 91 -13.15 11.32 -3.66
CA GLU A 91 -12.46 12.60 -3.50
C GLU A 91 -11.41 12.54 -2.39
N ALA A 92 -11.68 11.87 -1.26
CA ALA A 92 -10.69 11.65 -0.21
C ALA A 92 -9.46 10.87 -0.73
N ALA A 93 -9.67 9.82 -1.54
CA ALA A 93 -8.58 9.07 -2.15
C ALA A 93 -7.78 9.91 -3.16
N LYS A 94 -8.46 10.69 -4.01
CA LYS A 94 -7.81 11.63 -4.95
C LYS A 94 -6.96 12.67 -4.23
N SER A 95 -7.46 13.24 -3.13
CA SER A 95 -6.72 14.21 -2.31
C SER A 95 -5.44 13.60 -1.73
N CYS A 96 -5.51 12.36 -1.24
CA CYS A 96 -4.31 11.64 -0.77
C CYS A 96 -3.30 11.40 -1.91
N CYS A 97 -3.76 10.96 -3.09
CA CYS A 97 -2.90 10.80 -4.26
C CYS A 97 -2.27 12.12 -4.72
N ALA A 98 -3.04 13.21 -4.71
CA ALA A 98 -2.56 14.55 -5.06
C ALA A 98 -1.50 15.05 -4.08
N ALA A 99 -1.64 14.77 -2.78
CA ALA A 99 -0.64 15.12 -1.78
C ALA A 99 0.70 14.41 -2.04
N VAL A 100 0.67 13.11 -2.33
CA VAL A 100 1.88 12.35 -2.73
C VAL A 100 2.48 12.96 -4.00
N ALA A 101 1.65 13.13 -5.04
CA ALA A 101 2.09 13.66 -6.33
C ALA A 101 2.78 15.04 -6.21
N ASN A 102 2.19 15.95 -5.42
CA ASN A 102 2.78 17.27 -5.15
C ASN A 102 4.12 17.15 -4.40
N ALA A 103 4.22 16.26 -3.42
CA ALA A 103 5.45 16.06 -2.65
C ALA A 103 6.57 15.40 -3.45
N THR A 104 6.23 14.66 -4.52
CA THR A 104 7.18 13.88 -5.33
C THR A 104 7.41 14.45 -6.73
N GLY A 105 6.71 15.52 -7.12
CA GLY A 105 6.80 16.09 -8.46
C GLY A 105 6.26 15.16 -9.56
N THR A 106 5.28 14.32 -9.24
CA THR A 106 4.60 13.44 -10.21
C THR A 106 3.16 13.89 -10.42
N VAL A 107 2.41 13.19 -11.28
CA VAL A 107 0.95 13.43 -11.43
C VAL A 107 0.16 12.49 -10.53
N SER A 108 -1.03 12.89 -10.08
CA SER A 108 -1.86 12.09 -9.17
C SER A 108 -2.18 10.70 -9.71
N ALA A 109 -2.38 10.58 -11.03
CA ALA A 109 -2.63 9.30 -11.71
C ALA A 109 -1.45 8.31 -11.63
N GLN A 110 -0.25 8.75 -11.24
CA GLN A 110 0.88 7.87 -10.97
C GLN A 110 0.90 7.30 -9.53
N VAL A 111 -0.09 7.64 -8.70
CA VAL A 111 -0.20 7.18 -7.31
C VAL A 111 -1.42 6.28 -7.19
N LEU A 112 -1.22 4.97 -7.02
CA LEU A 112 -2.30 4.00 -6.82
C LEU A 112 -2.66 3.90 -5.34
N PRO A 113 -3.91 4.22 -4.94
CA PRO A 113 -4.33 4.13 -3.54
C PRO A 113 -4.89 2.76 -3.16
N PHE A 114 -4.59 2.29 -1.96
CA PHE A 114 -5.12 1.08 -1.36
C PHE A 114 -5.56 1.35 0.08
N SER A 115 -6.71 0.82 0.49
CA SER A 115 -7.24 1.02 1.84
C SER A 115 -7.78 -0.29 2.41
N THR A 116 -7.61 -0.50 3.71
CA THR A 116 -8.15 -1.68 4.39
C THR A 116 -8.50 -1.39 5.85
N GLY A 117 -9.65 -1.86 6.33
CA GLY A 117 -10.09 -1.59 7.70
C GLY A 117 -11.61 -1.50 7.79
N VAL A 118 -12.10 -0.58 8.62
CA VAL A 118 -13.53 -0.37 8.83
C VAL A 118 -14.20 0.17 7.55
N ILE A 119 -15.37 -0.38 7.21
CA ILE A 119 -16.22 0.03 6.07
C ILE A 119 -17.25 1.05 6.55
N ALA A 120 -17.70 1.95 5.66
CA ALA A 120 -18.70 2.99 5.92
C ALA A 120 -18.31 4.04 6.98
N GLU A 121 -17.00 4.21 7.21
CA GLU A 121 -16.47 5.34 8.00
C GLU A 121 -15.67 6.28 7.09
N PRO A 122 -15.87 7.61 7.19
CA PRO A 122 -15.07 8.59 6.46
C PRO A 122 -13.57 8.36 6.65
N LEU A 123 -12.81 8.38 5.54
CA LEU A 123 -11.36 8.33 5.60
C LEU A 123 -10.86 9.61 6.30
N PRO A 124 -10.02 9.52 7.35
CA PRO A 124 -9.35 10.69 7.91
C PRO A 124 -8.18 11.11 7.01
N ASP A 125 -8.49 11.51 5.79
CA ASP A 125 -7.56 11.84 4.69
C ASP A 125 -6.58 12.95 5.06
N GLN A 126 -7.00 13.96 5.82
CA GLN A 126 -6.09 15.01 6.29
C GLN A 126 -4.88 14.44 7.06
N LYS A 127 -5.08 13.39 7.87
CA LYS A 127 -3.96 12.73 8.58
C LYS A 127 -2.97 12.08 7.63
N ILE A 128 -3.45 11.55 6.51
CA ILE A 128 -2.61 10.97 5.46
C ILE A 128 -1.83 12.10 4.78
N ILE A 129 -2.53 13.15 4.34
CA ILE A 129 -1.97 14.31 3.65
C ILE A 129 -0.86 14.96 4.48
N ASP A 130 -1.10 15.19 5.77
CA ASP A 130 -0.12 15.81 6.69
C ASP A 130 1.12 14.92 6.90
N ALA A 131 0.97 13.59 6.81
CA ALA A 131 2.06 12.64 6.98
C ALA A 131 2.94 12.49 5.72
N VAL A 132 2.41 12.80 4.52
CA VAL A 132 3.09 12.58 3.24
C VAL A 132 4.51 13.19 3.19
N PRO A 133 4.75 14.46 3.59
CA PRO A 133 6.08 15.05 3.47
C PRO A 133 7.15 14.31 4.28
N ALA A 134 6.79 13.82 5.47
CA ALA A 134 7.68 13.03 6.31
C ALA A 134 7.88 11.62 5.74
N LEU A 135 6.81 11.02 5.21
CA LEU A 135 6.80 9.69 4.63
C LEU A 135 7.71 9.61 3.38
N VAL A 136 7.60 10.58 2.46
CA VAL A 136 8.43 10.65 1.25
C VAL A 136 9.92 10.76 1.59
N LYS A 137 10.28 11.56 2.61
CA LYS A 137 11.69 11.71 3.06
C LYS A 137 12.30 10.43 3.63
N GLN A 138 11.47 9.47 4.04
CA GLN A 138 11.90 8.21 4.66
C GLN A 138 11.97 7.04 3.67
N LEU A 139 11.75 7.27 2.37
CA LEU A 139 11.82 6.23 1.35
C LEU A 139 13.23 5.60 1.28
N HIS A 140 13.30 4.30 1.53
CA HIS A 140 14.54 3.51 1.51
C HIS A 140 14.30 2.09 0.98
N ALA A 141 15.35 1.38 0.58
CA ALA A 141 15.25 0.09 -0.09
C ALA A 141 14.83 -1.07 0.84
N ASP A 142 15.15 -0.97 2.14
CA ASP A 142 15.01 -2.05 3.13
C ASP A 142 13.71 -2.01 3.97
N GLY A 143 12.71 -1.24 3.52
CA GLY A 143 11.48 -0.97 4.29
C GLY A 143 10.42 -2.07 4.28
N TRP A 144 10.72 -3.26 3.76
CA TRP A 144 9.73 -4.32 3.52
C TRP A 144 9.07 -4.88 4.79
N SER A 145 9.85 -5.13 5.85
CA SER A 145 9.31 -5.65 7.11
C SER A 145 8.36 -4.64 7.76
N ALA A 146 8.75 -3.37 7.81
CA ALA A 146 7.88 -2.30 8.31
C ALA A 146 6.64 -2.12 7.41
N GLY A 147 6.81 -2.22 6.09
CA GLY A 147 5.70 -2.23 5.13
C GLY A 147 4.68 -3.32 5.41
N ALA A 148 5.12 -4.54 5.70
CA ALA A 148 4.26 -5.66 6.08
C ALA A 148 3.45 -5.37 7.35
N GLU A 149 4.03 -4.66 8.32
CA GLU A 149 3.35 -4.25 9.56
C GLU A 149 2.34 -3.12 9.33
N ALA A 150 2.69 -2.14 8.51
CA ALA A 150 1.86 -0.95 8.25
C ALA A 150 0.53 -1.27 7.58
N ILE A 151 0.43 -2.39 6.86
CA ILE A 151 -0.80 -2.80 6.16
C ILE A 151 -1.74 -3.67 7.01
N LEU A 152 -1.33 -4.08 8.22
CA LEU A 152 -2.09 -5.00 9.06
C LEU A 152 -3.39 -4.38 9.61
N THR A 153 -4.37 -5.25 9.86
CA THR A 153 -5.63 -4.89 10.53
C THR A 153 -5.85 -5.79 11.75
N THR A 154 -6.69 -6.81 11.63
CA THR A 154 -6.93 -7.86 12.63
C THR A 154 -5.91 -8.99 12.55
N ASP A 155 -4.86 -8.82 11.75
CA ASP A 155 -3.78 -9.77 11.58
C ASP A 155 -3.01 -9.94 12.90
N THR A 156 -2.67 -11.17 13.27
CA THR A 156 -1.83 -11.45 14.47
C THR A 156 -0.33 -11.43 14.17
N VAL A 157 0.04 -11.59 12.90
CA VAL A 157 1.44 -11.60 12.41
C VAL A 157 1.52 -10.95 11.03
N SER A 158 2.66 -10.31 10.75
CA SER A 158 3.03 -9.84 9.41
C SER A 158 3.27 -11.02 8.47
N LYS A 159 3.08 -10.79 7.16
CA LYS A 159 3.22 -11.83 6.12
C LYS A 159 4.06 -11.26 5.00
N GLY A 160 5.17 -11.91 4.70
CA GLY A 160 6.03 -11.59 3.58
C GLY A 160 6.88 -12.78 3.17
N CYS A 161 7.37 -12.75 1.94
CA CYS A 161 8.25 -13.77 1.38
C CYS A 161 9.23 -13.08 0.43
N SER A 162 10.46 -13.57 0.38
CA SER A 162 11.46 -13.14 -0.59
C SER A 162 12.20 -14.32 -1.19
N ARG A 163 12.40 -14.30 -2.51
CA ARG A 163 13.10 -15.35 -3.25
C ARG A 163 14.05 -14.72 -4.26
N VAL A 164 15.24 -15.26 -4.36
CA VAL A 164 16.20 -14.94 -5.41
C VAL A 164 16.22 -16.11 -6.38
N ILE A 165 15.95 -15.84 -7.65
CA ILE A 165 15.95 -16.83 -8.72
C ILE A 165 16.95 -16.44 -9.81
N GLU A 166 17.24 -17.38 -10.70
CA GLU A 166 17.98 -17.13 -11.93
C GLU A 166 17.01 -17.20 -13.11
N LEU A 167 17.04 -16.19 -13.98
CA LEU A 167 16.25 -16.11 -15.20
C LEU A 167 17.18 -15.65 -16.33
N ASP A 168 17.34 -16.47 -17.37
CA ASP A 168 18.22 -16.22 -18.51
C ASP A 168 19.65 -15.79 -18.09
N GLY A 169 20.22 -16.46 -17.10
CA GLY A 169 21.56 -16.17 -16.57
C GLY A 169 21.65 -14.90 -15.71
N LYS A 170 20.53 -14.25 -15.40
CA LYS A 170 20.47 -13.07 -14.54
C LYS A 170 19.83 -13.41 -13.19
N ARG A 171 20.41 -12.87 -12.12
CA ARG A 171 19.83 -12.95 -10.79
C ARG A 171 18.65 -11.98 -10.67
N VAL A 172 17.50 -12.48 -10.25
CA VAL A 172 16.25 -11.72 -10.07
C VAL A 172 15.75 -11.92 -8.64
N THR A 173 15.42 -10.82 -7.97
CA THR A 173 14.85 -10.83 -6.61
C THR A 173 13.34 -10.58 -6.68
N LEU A 174 12.56 -11.44 -6.02
CA LEU A 174 11.12 -11.29 -5.84
C LEU A 174 10.85 -11.11 -4.35
N THR A 175 10.27 -9.99 -3.95
CA THR A 175 9.83 -9.73 -2.57
C THR A 175 8.37 -9.30 -2.58
N GLY A 176 7.58 -9.87 -1.68
CA GLY A 176 6.16 -9.54 -1.56
C GLY A 176 5.71 -9.55 -0.11
N ILE A 177 4.73 -8.70 0.18
CA ILE A 177 4.04 -8.60 1.47
C ILE A 177 2.54 -8.76 1.28
N ALA A 178 1.86 -9.29 2.27
CA ALA A 178 0.42 -9.51 2.22
C ALA A 178 -0.22 -9.26 3.59
N LYS A 179 -1.53 -9.04 3.59
CA LYS A 179 -2.35 -8.93 4.79
C LYS A 179 -3.72 -9.54 4.56
N GLY A 180 -4.40 -9.83 5.65
CA GLY A 180 -5.71 -10.47 5.65
C GLY A 180 -5.78 -11.58 6.70
N SER A 181 -6.78 -11.50 7.57
CA SER A 181 -7.10 -12.56 8.54
C SER A 181 -8.60 -12.81 8.69
N GLY A 182 -9.44 -11.86 8.26
CA GLY A 182 -10.90 -11.99 8.19
C GLY A 182 -11.42 -11.40 6.88
N MET A 183 -12.65 -11.78 6.49
CA MET A 183 -13.26 -11.40 5.20
C MET A 183 -12.41 -11.84 3.98
N ILE A 184 -11.90 -13.07 4.01
CA ILE A 184 -10.97 -13.61 2.98
C ILE A 184 -11.65 -14.71 2.15
N ARG A 185 -12.03 -14.35 0.92
CA ARG A 185 -12.37 -15.27 -0.17
C ARG A 185 -12.12 -14.55 -1.51
N PRO A 186 -10.84 -14.29 -1.86
CA PRO A 186 -10.47 -13.56 -3.08
C PRO A 186 -11.04 -14.20 -4.35
#